data_AF-A0A7Y5D3F6-F1
#
_entry.id   AF-A0A7Y5D3F6-F1
#
_cell.length_a   1.000
_cell.length_b   1.000
_cell.length_c   1.000
_cell.angle_alpha   90.00
_cell.angle_beta   90.00
_cell.angle_gamma   90.00
#
_symmetry.space_group_name_H-M   'P 1'
#
loop_
_entity.id
_entity.type
_entity.pdbx_description
1 polymer ?
#
loop_
_entity_poly.entity_id
_entity_poly.type
_entity_poly.pdbx_seq_one_letter_code
_entity_poly.pdbx_strand_id
1 'polypeptide(L)'
;MTELTDVKCLVSHKKNRRLTAEKQQLVYRDWLMQGYPGLFNEQILPMALGVFDQLSTQLPAHISKTDLRITLGWYASRLKYLQNIGNLDYRSNLDGTVASMITEEEKAAAFKKIQAVLQAKKALAVKNQVKR
;
A
#
# COMPACT_ATOMS: atom_id res chain seq x y z
N MET A 1 43.78 -19.14 -5.48
CA MET A 1 43.24 -18.70 -6.78
C MET A 1 41.75 -18.45 -6.55
N THR A 2 41.34 -17.30 -5.98
CA THR A 2 40.82 -16.08 -6.71
C THR A 2 39.73 -16.47 -7.72
N GLU A 3 38.46 -16.06 -7.68
CA GLU A 3 37.75 -14.83 -7.25
C GLU A 3 36.27 -15.20 -6.98
N LEU A 4 35.62 -14.84 -5.86
CA LEU A 4 35.01 -13.55 -5.49
C LEU A 4 34.25 -12.80 -6.60
N THR A 5 32.94 -13.11 -6.65
CA THR A 5 31.79 -12.18 -6.77
C THR A 5 31.84 -11.07 -7.83
N ASP A 6 31.03 -11.23 -8.87
CA ASP A 6 30.52 -10.11 -9.67
C ASP A 6 28.98 -10.18 -9.72
N VAL A 7 28.32 -9.96 -8.57
CA VAL A 7 26.89 -9.61 -8.56
C VAL A 7 26.80 -8.11 -8.68
N LYS A 8 26.97 -7.62 -9.90
CA LYS A 8 26.74 -6.22 -10.26
C LYS A 8 25.26 -5.93 -10.07
N CYS A 9 24.94 -5.44 -8.87
CA CYS A 9 23.62 -4.97 -8.48
C CYS A 9 23.23 -3.80 -9.40
N LEU A 10 22.48 -4.11 -10.46
CA LEU A 10 21.84 -3.12 -11.31
C LEU A 10 20.69 -2.50 -10.54
N VAL A 11 21.00 -1.52 -9.68
CA VAL A 11 19.99 -0.60 -9.15
C VAL A 11 19.54 0.29 -10.31
N SER A 12 18.58 -0.24 -11.07
CA SER A 12 17.89 0.48 -12.12
C SER A 12 17.21 1.70 -11.49
N HIS A 13 17.76 2.89 -11.77
CA HIS A 13 17.18 4.18 -11.41
C HIS A 13 15.91 4.41 -12.25
N LYS A 14 14.85 3.63 -11.99
CA LYS A 14 13.57 3.82 -12.65
C LYS A 14 12.97 5.13 -12.17
N LYS A 15 12.81 6.08 -13.08
CA LYS A 15 12.00 7.30 -12.88
C LYS A 15 10.72 6.93 -12.12
N ASN A 16 10.35 7.70 -11.09
CA ASN A 16 9.12 7.51 -10.31
C ASN A 16 7.89 7.63 -11.23
N ARG A 17 7.50 6.53 -11.88
CA ARG A 17 6.31 6.43 -12.72
C ARG A 17 5.11 6.66 -11.81
N ARG A 18 4.33 7.71 -12.11
CA ARG A 18 3.03 7.94 -11.48
C ARG A 18 1.97 7.21 -12.29
N LEU A 19 1.05 6.56 -11.60
CA LEU A 19 -0.12 5.97 -12.23
C LEU A 19 -1.19 7.06 -12.40
N THR A 20 -1.91 7.06 -13.53
CA THR A 20 -3.09 7.94 -13.66
C THR A 20 -4.18 7.46 -12.71
N ALA A 21 -5.02 8.39 -12.24
CA ALA A 21 -6.11 8.05 -11.32
C ALA A 21 -7.05 6.98 -11.91
N GLU A 22 -7.33 7.08 -13.20
CA GLU A 22 -8.17 6.12 -13.95
C GLU A 22 -7.56 4.71 -13.96
N LYS A 23 -6.28 4.57 -14.33
CA LYS A 23 -5.60 3.26 -14.31
C LYS A 23 -5.53 2.68 -12.90
N GLN A 24 -5.32 3.52 -11.90
CA GLN A 24 -5.31 3.08 -10.51
C GLN A 24 -6.70 2.60 -10.06
N GLN A 25 -7.77 3.26 -10.51
CA GLN A 25 -9.14 2.81 -10.25
C GLN A 25 -9.43 1.49 -10.94
N LEU A 26 -9.00 1.31 -12.20
CA LEU A 26 -9.14 0.04 -12.92
C LEU A 26 -8.46 -1.11 -12.15
N VAL A 27 -7.22 -0.92 -11.71
CA VAL A 27 -6.51 -1.95 -10.92
C VAL A 27 -7.24 -2.21 -9.59
N TYR A 28 -7.64 -1.17 -8.87
CA TYR A 28 -8.20 -1.33 -7.53
C TYR A 28 -9.66 -1.80 -7.53
N ARG A 29 -10.57 -1.08 -8.19
CA ARG A 29 -11.99 -1.39 -8.19
C ARG A 29 -12.31 -2.57 -9.08
N ASP A 30 -11.81 -2.58 -10.31
CA ASP A 30 -12.29 -3.55 -11.30
C ASP A 30 -11.61 -4.90 -11.13
N TRP A 31 -10.37 -4.93 -10.67
CA TRP A 31 -9.67 -6.19 -10.42
C TRP A 31 -9.59 -6.57 -8.95
N LEU A 32 -8.98 -5.74 -8.08
CA LEU A 32 -8.72 -6.17 -6.69
C LEU A 32 -9.99 -6.33 -5.86
N MET A 33 -10.93 -5.39 -5.90
CA MET A 33 -12.18 -5.48 -5.14
C MET A 33 -13.11 -6.59 -5.64
N GLN A 34 -13.13 -6.86 -6.96
CA GLN A 34 -13.96 -7.92 -7.52
C GLN A 34 -13.35 -9.31 -7.31
N GLY A 35 -12.03 -9.44 -7.46
CA GLY A 35 -11.32 -10.72 -7.36
C GLY A 35 -11.03 -11.17 -5.93
N TYR A 36 -10.84 -10.23 -5.00
CA TYR A 36 -10.45 -10.54 -3.62
C TYR A 36 -11.24 -9.69 -2.60
N PRO A 37 -12.58 -9.84 -2.55
CA PRO A 37 -13.45 -9.04 -1.68
C PRO A 37 -13.21 -9.27 -0.17
N GLY A 38 -12.61 -10.41 0.19
CA GLY A 38 -12.22 -10.71 1.57
C GLY A 38 -11.21 -9.70 2.13
N LEU A 39 -10.29 -9.22 1.28
CA LEU A 39 -9.27 -8.23 1.66
C LEU A 39 -9.61 -6.81 1.21
N PHE A 40 -10.01 -6.66 -0.06
CA PHE A 40 -10.25 -5.36 -0.68
C PHE A 40 -11.75 -5.05 -0.68
N ASN A 41 -12.22 -4.46 0.42
CA ASN A 41 -13.60 -4.05 0.61
C ASN A 41 -13.69 -2.62 1.18
N GLU A 42 -14.90 -2.21 1.56
CA GLU A 42 -15.18 -0.87 2.10
C GLU A 42 -14.51 -0.59 3.45
N GLN A 43 -14.17 -1.64 4.21
CA GLN A 43 -13.58 -1.52 5.53
C GLN A 43 -12.08 -1.21 5.49
N ILE A 44 -11.39 -1.51 4.39
CA ILE A 44 -9.95 -1.29 4.17
C ILE A 44 -9.10 -2.04 5.20
N LEU A 45 -8.85 -3.33 4.98
CA LEU A 45 -8.13 -4.17 5.94
C LEU A 45 -6.60 -4.09 5.79
N PRO A 46 -5.82 -4.25 6.89
CA PRO A 46 -4.38 -4.42 6.86
C PRO A 46 -3.99 -5.67 6.07
N MET A 47 -3.11 -5.53 5.08
CA MET A 47 -2.75 -6.64 4.18
C MET A 47 -1.62 -7.49 4.77
N ALA A 48 -1.69 -8.80 4.53
CA ALA A 48 -0.60 -9.72 4.82
C ALA A 48 0.69 -9.37 4.07
N LEU A 49 1.84 -9.78 4.63
CA LEU A 49 3.13 -9.67 3.96
C LEU A 49 3.15 -10.65 2.77
N GLY A 50 3.74 -10.24 1.65
CA GLY A 50 3.81 -11.08 0.43
C GLY A 50 2.55 -11.08 -0.44
N VAL A 51 1.50 -10.31 -0.10
CA VAL A 51 0.30 -10.14 -0.94
C VAL A 51 0.64 -9.66 -2.36
N PHE A 52 1.66 -8.80 -2.49
CA PHE A 52 2.14 -8.38 -3.81
C PHE A 52 2.61 -9.55 -4.66
N ASP A 53 3.39 -10.47 -4.08
CA ASP A 53 3.95 -11.59 -4.82
C ASP A 53 2.85 -12.55 -5.27
N GLN A 54 1.88 -12.83 -4.38
CA GLN A 54 0.70 -13.63 -4.67
C GLN A 54 -0.15 -13.02 -5.81
N LEU A 55 -0.42 -11.72 -5.77
CA LEU A 55 -1.18 -11.03 -6.82
C LEU A 55 -0.39 -10.94 -8.14
N SER A 56 0.94 -10.89 -8.06
CA SER A 56 1.80 -10.74 -9.25
C SER A 56 1.88 -12.00 -10.11
N THR A 57 1.53 -13.17 -9.58
CA THR A 57 1.47 -14.44 -10.34
C THR A 57 0.14 -14.60 -11.07
N GLN A 58 -0.94 -13.97 -10.58
CA GLN A 58 -2.29 -14.02 -11.15
C GLN A 58 -2.65 -12.74 -11.90
N LEU A 59 -1.65 -12.00 -12.35
CA LEU A 59 -1.82 -10.67 -12.93
C LEU A 59 -2.52 -10.73 -14.30
N PRO A 60 -3.61 -9.97 -14.51
CA PRO A 60 -4.24 -9.86 -15.82
C PRO A 60 -3.30 -9.25 -16.86
N ALA A 61 -3.42 -9.67 -18.12
CA ALA A 61 -2.54 -9.23 -19.21
C ALA A 61 -2.50 -7.70 -19.41
N HIS A 62 -3.58 -6.99 -19.05
CA HIS A 62 -3.69 -5.54 -19.18
C HIS A 62 -3.14 -4.74 -17.98
N ILE A 63 -2.73 -5.41 -16.90
CA ILE A 63 -2.18 -4.78 -15.69
C ILE A 63 -0.69 -5.08 -15.61
N SER A 64 0.15 -4.06 -15.40
CA SER A 64 1.58 -4.28 -15.18
C SER A 64 1.91 -4.45 -13.68
N LYS A 65 2.96 -5.22 -13.35
CA LYS A 65 3.44 -5.38 -11.96
C LYS A 65 3.72 -4.04 -11.27
N THR A 66 4.17 -3.06 -12.05
CA THR A 66 4.40 -1.69 -11.56
C THR A 66 3.09 -1.00 -11.18
N ASP A 67 2.02 -1.18 -11.95
CA ASP A 67 0.71 -0.58 -11.67
C ASP A 67 0.10 -1.18 -10.41
N LEU A 68 0.22 -2.50 -10.25
CA LEU A 68 -0.15 -3.20 -9.01
C LEU A 68 0.64 -2.64 -7.82
N ARG A 69 1.97 -2.52 -7.93
CA ARG A 69 2.81 -2.00 -6.84
C ARG A 69 2.43 -0.58 -6.43
N ILE A 70 2.21 0.31 -7.40
CA ILE A 70 1.79 1.69 -7.13
C ILE A 70 0.42 1.69 -6.44
N THR A 71 -0.52 0.86 -6.93
CA THR A 71 -1.88 0.78 -6.38
C THR A 71 -1.90 0.25 -4.95
N LEU A 72 -1.13 -0.80 -4.64
CA LEU A 72 -0.99 -1.33 -3.27
C LEU A 72 -0.28 -0.33 -2.35
N GLY A 73 0.75 0.35 -2.85
CA GLY A 73 1.42 1.43 -2.09
C GLY A 73 0.46 2.56 -1.75
N TRP A 74 -0.38 2.97 -2.69
CA TRP A 74 -1.45 3.94 -2.43
C TRP A 74 -2.44 3.40 -1.39
N TYR A 75 -2.90 2.15 -1.53
CA TYR A 75 -3.84 1.54 -0.60
C TYR A 75 -3.30 1.53 0.84
N ALA A 76 -2.05 1.10 1.04
CA ALA A 76 -1.38 1.08 2.34
C ALA A 76 -1.04 2.48 2.90
N SER A 77 -1.08 3.52 2.05
CA SER A 77 -0.85 4.91 2.47
C SER A 77 -2.12 5.63 2.92
N ARG A 78 -3.31 5.03 2.70
CA ARG A 78 -4.59 5.64 3.07
C ARG A 78 -4.68 5.81 4.58
N LEU A 79 -5.25 6.93 5.00
CA LEU A 79 -5.44 7.23 6.42
C LEU A 79 -6.24 6.13 7.14
N LYS A 80 -7.32 5.64 6.53
CA LYS A 80 -8.15 4.56 7.08
C LYS A 80 -7.38 3.25 7.24
N TYR A 81 -6.46 2.93 6.32
CA TYR A 81 -5.57 1.78 6.43
C TYR A 81 -4.65 1.91 7.65
N LEU A 82 -4.02 3.08 7.83
CA LEU A 82 -3.15 3.34 8.98
C LEU A 82 -3.93 3.29 10.31
N GLN A 83 -5.16 3.81 10.33
CA GLN A 83 -6.04 3.72 11.50
C GLN A 83 -6.36 2.26 11.83
N ASN A 84 -6.64 1.43 10.82
CA ASN A 84 -6.91 0.02 11.04
C ASN A 84 -5.67 -0.76 11.49
N ILE A 85 -4.45 -0.37 11.09
CA ILE A 85 -3.24 -0.93 11.70
C ILE A 85 -3.19 -0.62 13.21
N GLY A 86 -3.60 0.58 13.64
CA GLY A 86 -3.62 0.94 15.05
C GLY A 86 -4.73 0.27 15.86
N ASN A 87 -5.87 -0.03 15.23
CA ASN A 87 -7.06 -0.54 15.90
C ASN A 87 -7.20 -2.07 15.85
N LEU A 88 -6.65 -2.73 14.83
CA LEU A 88 -6.72 -4.17 14.66
C LEU A 88 -5.41 -4.82 15.11
N ASP A 89 -5.51 -6.05 15.61
CA ASP A 89 -4.35 -6.83 16.07
C ASP A 89 -3.79 -7.74 14.98
N TYR A 90 -4.39 -7.77 13.79
CA TYR A 90 -4.07 -8.74 12.76
C TYR A 90 -4.05 -8.16 11.34
N ARG A 91 -3.33 -8.86 10.47
CA ARG A 91 -3.34 -8.70 9.01
C ARG A 91 -4.24 -9.73 8.37
N SER A 92 -4.79 -9.41 7.21
CA SER A 92 -5.70 -10.25 6.45
C SER A 92 -5.02 -10.77 5.17
N ASN A 93 -5.24 -12.04 4.86
CA ASN A 93 -4.90 -12.67 3.59
C ASN A 93 -5.88 -12.23 2.49
N LEU A 94 -5.62 -12.62 1.23
CA LEU A 94 -6.46 -12.32 0.07
C LEU A 94 -7.90 -12.85 0.20
N ASP A 95 -8.08 -13.98 0.88
CA ASP A 95 -9.38 -14.59 1.17
C ASP A 95 -10.11 -13.94 2.37
N GLY A 96 -9.46 -13.01 3.08
CA GLY A 96 -9.98 -12.37 4.29
C GLY A 96 -9.67 -13.13 5.59
N THR A 97 -8.94 -14.24 5.54
CA THR A 97 -8.50 -14.95 6.75
C THR A 97 -7.40 -14.20 7.49
N VAL A 98 -7.27 -14.46 8.79
CA VAL A 98 -6.20 -13.92 9.62
C VAL A 98 -4.85 -14.47 9.17
N ALA A 99 -3.89 -13.59 8.90
CA ALA A 99 -2.56 -13.95 8.41
C ALA A 99 -1.50 -13.91 9.52
N SER A 100 -1.22 -12.72 10.04
CA SER A 100 -0.22 -12.52 11.09
C SER A 100 -0.66 -11.40 12.02
N MET A 101 -0.18 -11.44 13.26
CA MET A 101 -0.44 -10.37 14.21
C MET A 101 0.35 -9.11 13.83
N ILE A 102 -0.20 -7.95 14.14
CA ILE A 102 0.46 -6.65 14.03
C ILE A 102 1.19 -6.40 15.34
N THR A 103 2.48 -6.08 15.25
CA THR A 103 3.28 -5.81 16.46
C THR A 103 3.04 -4.40 17.01
N GLU A 104 3.37 -4.18 18.28
CA GLU A 104 3.20 -2.87 18.91
C GLU A 104 4.07 -1.78 18.25
N GLU A 105 5.25 -2.15 17.74
CA GLU A 105 6.12 -1.25 16.98
C GLU A 105 5.46 -0.80 15.68
N GLU A 106 4.76 -1.71 14.99
CA GLU A 106 4.03 -1.38 13.76
C GLU A 106 2.85 -0.45 14.05
N LYS A 107 2.13 -0.66 15.15
CA LYS A 107 1.08 0.24 15.64
C LYS A 107 1.62 1.62 15.97
N ALA A 108 2.71 1.70 16.71
CA ALA A 108 3.37 2.95 17.05
C ALA A 108 3.85 3.70 15.78
N ALA A 109 4.37 2.99 14.78
CA ALA A 109 4.77 3.57 13.51
C ALA A 109 3.55 4.11 12.72
N ALA A 110 2.43 3.38 12.72
CA ALA A 110 1.19 3.84 12.09
C ALA A 110 0.64 5.09 12.79
N PHE A 111 0.63 5.13 14.13
CA PHE A 111 0.21 6.29 14.91
C PHE A 111 1.02 7.55 14.56
N LYS A 112 2.35 7.45 14.51
CA LYS A 112 3.22 8.56 14.10
C LYS A 112 2.86 9.08 12.69
N LYS A 113 2.59 8.19 11.74
CA LYS A 113 2.17 8.56 10.38
C LYS A 113 0.80 9.25 10.36
N ILE A 114 -0.17 8.75 11.13
CA ILE A 114 -1.49 9.38 11.27
C ILE A 114 -1.34 10.82 11.76
N GLN A 115 -0.55 11.03 12.82
CA GLN A 115 -0.32 12.37 13.38
C GLN A 115 0.30 13.32 12.35
N ALA A 116 1.31 12.87 11.60
CA ALA A 116 1.93 13.66 10.54
C ALA A 116 0.91 14.07 9.45
N VAL A 117 0.04 13.14 9.01
CA VAL A 117 -1.01 13.43 8.02
C VAL A 117 -2.02 14.45 8.58
N LEU A 118 -2.44 14.31 9.84
CA LEU A 118 -3.38 15.24 10.45
C LEU A 118 -2.79 16.64 10.64
N GLN A 119 -1.53 16.74 11.05
CA GLN A 119 -0.82 18.02 11.18
C GLN A 119 -0.66 18.71 9.81
N ALA A 120 -0.28 17.98 8.77
CA ALA A 120 -0.17 18.53 7.42
C ALA A 120 -1.52 19.07 6.90
N LYS A 121 -2.63 18.34 7.16
CA LYS A 121 -3.98 18.81 6.83
C LYS A 121 -4.36 20.08 7.57
N LYS A 122 -4.06 20.17 8.88
CA LYS A 122 -4.30 21.38 9.68
C LYS A 122 -3.51 22.57 9.14
N ALA A 123 -2.22 22.40 8.86
CA ALA A 123 -1.38 23.45 8.31
C ALA A 123 -1.88 23.96 6.94
N LEU A 124 -2.34 23.05 6.08
CA LEU A 124 -2.94 23.41 4.79
C LEU A 124 -4.24 24.22 4.96
N ALA A 125 -5.09 23.83 5.91
CA ALA A 125 -6.33 24.55 6.21
C ALA A 125 -6.05 25.99 6.67
N VAL A 126 -5.09 26.18 7.58
CA VAL A 126 -4.65 27.51 8.04
C VAL A 126 -4.11 28.34 6.87
N LYS A 127 -3.24 27.76 6.02
CA LYS A 127 -2.67 28.46 4.85
C LYS A 127 -3.76 28.92 3.87
N ASN A 128 -4.80 28.12 3.67
CA ASN A 128 -5.91 28.46 2.79
C ASN A 128 -6.83 29.55 3.37
N GLN A 129 -6.91 29.68 4.70
CA GLN A 129 -7.64 30.76 5.36
C GLN A 129 -6.92 32.10 5.26
N VAL A 130 -5.59 32.12 5.38
CA VAL A 130 -4.79 33.37 5.29
C VAL A 130 -4.70 33.91 3.85
N LYS A 131 -4.95 33.08 2.84
CA LYS A 131 -4.92 33.47 1.41
C LYS A 131 -6.26 33.99 0.87
N ARG A 132 -7.32 33.94 1.67
CA ARG A 132 -8.65 34.46 1.32
C ARG A 132 -8.84 35.82 1.97
#